data_AF-A0A2S5K6K2-F1
#
_entry.id   AF-A0A2S5K6K2-F1
#
_cell.length_a   1.000
_cell.length_b   1.000
_cell.length_c   1.000
_cell.angle_alpha   90.00
_cell.angle_beta   90.00
_cell.angle_gamma   90.00
#
_symmetry.space_group_name_H-M   'P 1'
#
loop_
_entity.id
_entity.type
_entity.pdbx_description
1 polymer ?
#
loop_
_entity_poly.entity_id
_entity_poly.type
_entity_poly.pdbx_seq_one_letter_code
_entity_poly.pdbx_strand_id
1 'polypeptide(L)'
;MPVSRAQLFTLRRMRNGTRYMMRGDKGYGIEVRYDVATGNRDDVNCRSLAPLMRSGLIRFKTKPTDMTRYYEVELTPQGITAAKGNIQ
;
A
#
# COMPACT_ATOMS: atom_id res chain seq x y z
N MET A 1 3.23 -13.25 -11.82
CA MET A 1 3.09 -11.97 -12.56
C MET A 1 4.24 -11.06 -12.16
N PRO A 2 4.98 -10.47 -13.12
CA PRO A 2 6.03 -9.52 -12.80
C PRO A 2 5.43 -8.26 -12.15
N VAL A 3 6.06 -7.78 -11.08
CA VAL A 3 5.67 -6.55 -10.39
C VAL A 3 6.02 -5.36 -11.27
N SER A 4 5.06 -4.47 -11.55
CA SER A 4 5.34 -3.28 -12.38
C SER A 4 6.24 -2.28 -11.66
N ARG A 5 6.93 -1.40 -12.38
CA ARG A 5 7.76 -0.32 -11.77
C ARG A 5 6.96 0.51 -10.76
N ALA A 6 5.70 0.82 -11.06
CA ALA A 6 4.82 1.56 -10.16
C ALA A 6 4.52 0.79 -8.87
N GLN A 7 4.27 -0.52 -8.97
CA GLN A 7 4.05 -1.38 -7.80
C GLN A 7 5.32 -1.53 -6.96
N LEU A 8 6.49 -1.68 -7.60
CA LEU A 8 7.78 -1.73 -6.92
C LEU A 8 8.07 -0.42 -6.17
N PHE A 9 7.76 0.72 -6.79
CA PHE A 9 7.87 2.02 -6.15
C PHE A 9 6.96 2.14 -4.93
N THR A 10 5.71 1.68 -5.02
CA THR A 10 4.79 1.60 -3.87
C THR A 10 5.36 0.74 -2.75
N LEU A 11 5.87 -0.45 -3.05
CA LEU A 11 6.48 -1.35 -2.05
C LEU A 11 7.69 -0.72 -1.36
N ARG A 12 8.58 -0.06 -2.11
CA ARG A 12 9.75 0.64 -1.57
C ARG A 12 9.36 1.79 -0.65
N ARG A 13 8.36 2.58 -1.03
CA ARG A 13 7.87 3.66 -0.17
C ARG A 13 7.20 3.15 1.10
N MET A 14 6.40 2.09 1.00
CA MET A 14 5.82 1.45 2.19
C MET A 14 6.92 0.95 3.14
N ARG A 15 7.98 0.34 2.60
CA ARG A 15 9.15 -0.07 3.39
C ARG A 15 9.85 1.12 4.09
N ASN A 16 9.89 2.28 3.44
CA ASN A 16 10.48 3.50 4.00
C ASN A 16 9.56 4.24 4.99
N GLY A 17 8.41 3.66 5.34
CA GLY A 17 7.48 4.22 6.34
C GLY A 17 6.32 5.04 5.77
N THR A 18 6.19 5.13 4.43
CA THR A 18 4.99 5.74 3.85
C THR A 18 3.76 4.91 4.21
N ARG A 19 2.76 5.56 4.82
CA ARG A 19 1.50 4.92 5.20
C ARG A 19 0.58 4.77 4.00
N TYR A 20 -0.07 3.61 3.95
CA TYR A 20 -1.10 3.34 2.98
C TYR A 20 -2.30 2.74 3.68
N MET A 21 -3.48 3.05 3.16
CA MET A 21 -4.71 2.46 3.61
C MET A 21 -5.45 1.83 2.44
N MET A 22 -6.24 0.83 2.74
CA MET A 22 -7.07 0.14 1.77
C MET A 22 -8.47 -0.01 2.33
N ARG A 23 -9.48 0.17 1.48
CA ARG A 23 -10.87 -0.06 1.85
C ARG A 23 -11.09 -1.55 2.12
N GLY A 24 -11.98 -1.89 3.06
CA GLY A 24 -12.19 -3.27 3.50
C GLY A 24 -12.56 -4.25 2.37
N ASP A 25 -13.27 -3.77 1.34
CA ASP A 25 -13.57 -4.52 0.12
C ASP A 25 -12.38 -4.73 -0.85
N LYS A 26 -11.23 -4.14 -0.55
CA LYS A 26 -9.99 -4.16 -1.35
C LYS A 26 -10.14 -3.52 -2.74
N GLY A 27 -11.20 -2.76 -2.99
CA GLY A 27 -11.45 -2.07 -4.26
C GLY A 27 -10.65 -0.77 -4.40
N TYR A 28 -10.46 -0.06 -3.28
CA TYR A 28 -9.82 1.26 -3.25
C TYR A 28 -8.64 1.31 -2.29
N GLY A 29 -7.58 1.96 -2.73
CA GLY A 29 -6.35 2.11 -1.98
C GLY A 29 -5.87 3.55 -2.02
N ILE A 30 -5.37 4.05 -0.90
CA ILE A 30 -4.86 5.41 -0.76
C ILE A 30 -3.48 5.41 -0.10
N GLU A 31 -2.66 6.36 -0.50
CA GLU A 31 -1.48 6.76 0.23
C GLU A 31 -1.86 7.90 1.17
N VAL A 32 -1.46 7.78 2.43
CA VAL A 32 -1.67 8.85 3.40
C VAL A 32 -0.49 9.81 3.29
N ARG A 33 -0.77 11.04 2.84
CA ARG A 33 0.20 12.14 2.86
C ARG A 33 -0.29 13.24 3.79
N TYR A 34 0.67 14.04 4.22
CA TYR A 34 0.40 15.27 4.94
C TYR A 34 1.05 16.40 4.16
N ASP A 35 0.29 17.45 3.91
CA ASP A 35 0.82 18.71 3.44
C ASP A 35 1.70 19.30 4.55
N VAL A 36 2.97 19.55 4.24
CA VAL A 36 3.96 20.04 5.19
C VAL A 36 3.70 21.50 5.57
N ALA A 37 3.08 22.28 4.69
CA ALA A 37 2.78 23.69 4.92
C ALA A 37 1.54 23.87 5.79
N THR A 38 0.50 23.05 5.58
CA THR A 38 -0.78 23.19 6.29
C THR A 38 -0.99 22.17 7.41
N GLY A 39 -0.18 21.10 7.45
CA GLY A 39 -0.37 19.97 8.35
C GLY A 39 -1.57 19.09 8.01
N ASN A 40 -2.33 19.44 6.97
CA ASN A 40 -3.54 18.75 6.59
C ASN A 40 -3.24 17.43 5.87
N ARG A 41 -4.14 16.46 6.04
CA ARG A 41 -4.09 15.19 5.34
C ARG A 41 -4.49 15.37 3.88
N ASP A 42 -3.63 14.95 2.96
CA ASP A 42 -3.84 15.00 1.51
C ASP A 42 -3.68 13.59 0.91
N ASP A 43 -4.75 12.80 1.02
CA ASP A 43 -4.70 11.40 0.58
C ASP A 43 -4.72 11.28 -0.93
N VAL A 44 -3.82 10.45 -1.46
CA VAL A 44 -3.70 10.22 -2.91
C VAL A 44 -4.11 8.81 -3.27
N ASN A 45 -4.98 8.67 -4.28
CA ASN A 45 -5.39 7.38 -4.80
C ASN A 45 -4.18 6.54 -5.28
N CYS A 46 -4.05 5.33 -4.74
CA CYS A 46 -2.97 4.40 -5.06
C CYS A 46 -3.53 3.11 -5.69
N ARG A 47 -3.63 3.10 -7.03
CA ARG A 47 -4.13 1.94 -7.80
C ARG A 47 -3.25 0.69 -7.67
N SER A 48 -2.01 0.82 -7.23
CA SER A 48 -1.08 -0.29 -7.01
C SER A 48 -1.46 -1.17 -5.81
N LEU A 49 -2.23 -0.69 -4.84
CA LEU A 49 -2.54 -1.49 -3.64
C LEU A 49 -3.42 -2.71 -3.95
N ALA A 50 -4.42 -2.57 -4.83
CA ALA A 50 -5.30 -3.68 -5.21
C ALA A 50 -4.56 -4.88 -5.80
N PRO A 51 -3.70 -4.73 -6.84
CA PRO A 51 -2.91 -5.85 -7.34
C PRO A 51 -1.89 -6.35 -6.31
N LEU A 52 -1.24 -5.49 -5.52
CA LEU A 52 -0.31 -5.93 -4.47
C LEU A 52 -0.99 -6.80 -3.39
N MET A 53 -2.21 -6.43 -3.00
CA MET A 53 -3.04 -7.20 -2.06
C MET A 53 -3.43 -8.55 -2.65
N ARG A 54 -3.85 -8.60 -3.91
CA ARG A 54 -4.17 -9.86 -4.61
C ARG A 54 -2.95 -10.77 -4.76
N SER A 55 -1.76 -10.19 -4.92
CA SER A 55 -0.50 -10.92 -5.01
C SER A 55 0.08 -11.33 -3.65
N GLY A 56 -0.57 -11.00 -2.53
CA GLY A 56 -0.09 -11.35 -1.18
C GLY A 56 1.18 -10.61 -0.74
N LEU A 57 1.57 -9.54 -1.44
CA LEU A 57 2.75 -8.74 -1.11
C LEU A 57 2.47 -7.71 -0.01
N ILE A 58 1.20 -7.37 0.18
CA ILE A 58 0.72 -6.58 1.31
C ILE A 58 -0.46 -7.28 1.98
N ARG A 59 -0.75 -6.91 3.22
CA ARG A 59 -1.92 -7.37 3.97
C ARG A 59 -2.48 -6.25 4.82
N PHE A 60 -3.73 -6.41 5.26
CA PHE A 60 -4.25 -5.53 6.31
C PHE A 60 -3.51 -5.80 7.62
N LYS A 61 -3.12 -4.73 8.31
CA LYS A 61 -2.48 -4.81 9.63
C LYS A 61 -3.45 -5.35 10.70
N THR A 62 -4.73 -5.03 10.56
CA THR A 62 -5.83 -5.57 11.35
C THR A 62 -6.91 -6.13 10.42
N LYS A 63 -7.61 -7.19 10.85
CA LYS A 63 -8.69 -7.77 10.05
C LYS A 63 -9.80 -6.73 9.83
N PRO A 64 -10.18 -6.43 8.58
CA PRO A 64 -11.30 -5.53 8.31
C PRO A 64 -12.59 -6.09 8.89
N THR A 65 -13.38 -5.23 9.52
CA THR A 65 -14.70 -5.55 10.08
C THR A 65 -15.83 -4.90 9.27
N ASP A 66 -15.53 -3.85 8.52
CA ASP A 66 -16.45 -3.07 7.70
C ASP A 66 -15.85 -2.91 6.29
N MET A 67 -16.58 -3.32 5.26
CA MET A 67 -16.09 -3.30 3.87
C MET A 67 -16.01 -1.90 3.27
N THR A 68 -16.62 -0.90 3.90
CA THR A 68 -16.68 0.49 3.42
C THR A 68 -15.57 1.37 4.01
N ARG A 69 -14.94 0.95 5.11
CA ARG A 69 -13.91 1.70 5.82
C ARG A 69 -12.50 1.42 5.30
N TYR A 70 -11.61 2.38 5.49
CA TYR A 70 -10.19 2.24 5.20
C TYR A 70 -9.42 1.69 6.40
N TYR A 71 -8.52 0.75 6.14
CA TYR A 71 -7.65 0.09 7.11
C TYR A 71 -6.20 0.21 6.68
N GLU A 72 -5.29 0.34 7.65
CA GLU A 72 -3.85 0.35 7.38
C GLU A 72 -3.40 -0.99 6.79
N VAL A 73 -2.56 -0.93 5.77
CA VAL A 73 -1.92 -2.09 5.15
C VAL A 73 -0.41 -2.06 5.38
N GLU A 74 0.17 -3.25 5.51
CA GLU A 74 1.59 -3.45 5.73
C GLU A 74 2.17 -4.46 4.75
N LEU A 75 3.49 -4.41 4.56
CA LEU A 75 4.21 -5.40 3.75
C LEU A 75 4.16 -6.77 4.42
N THR A 76 3.95 -7.82 3.61
CA THR A 76 4.23 -9.19 4.03
C THR A 76 5.74 -9.47 3.92
N PRO A 77 6.27 -10.57 4.50
CA PRO A 77 7.65 -10.97 4.27
C PRO A 77 8.01 -11.09 2.77
N GLN A 78 7.08 -11.59 1.95
CA GLN A 78 7.24 -11.64 0.50
C GLN A 78 7.30 -10.24 -0.13
N GLY A 79 6.45 -9.31 0.33
CA GLY A 79 6.49 -7.91 -0.08
C GLY A 79 7.80 -7.21 0.26
N ILE A 80 8.39 -7.50 1.43
CA ILE A 80 9.70 -6.96 1.83
C ILE A 80 10.80 -7.46 0.90
N THR A 81 10.80 -8.75 0.57
CA THR A 81 11.76 -9.33 -0.38
C THR A 81 11.58 -8.74 -1.78
N ALA A 82 10.34 -8.62 -2.26
CA ALA A 82 10.02 -8.00 -3.54
C ALA A 82 10.47 -6.52 -3.59
N ALA A 83 10.35 -5.77 -2.50
CA ALA A 83 10.82 -4.39 -2.41
C ALA A 83 12.36 -4.27 -2.50
N LYS A 84 13.08 -5.29 -2.00
CA LYS A 84 14.55 -5.39 -2.04
C LYS A 84 15.09 -5.88 -3.37
N GLY A 85 14.29 -6.66 -4.11
CA GLY A 85 14.69 -7.21 -5.41
C GLY A 85 15.12 -6.10 -6.38
N ASN A 86 16.33 -6.24 -6.92
CA ASN A 86 16.73 -5.54 -8.13
C ASN A 86 15.98 -6.20 -9.29
N ILE A 87 15.33 -5.39 -10.12
CA ILE A 87 14.94 -5.83 -11.46
C ILE A 87 16.26 -6.13 -12.16
N GLN A 88 16.57 -7.42 -12.36
CA GLN A 88 17.54 -7.84 -13.38
C GLN A 88 16.92 -7.59 -14.74
#